data_AF-A0A7C0UQS2-F1
#
_entry.id   AF-A0A7C0UQS2-F1
#
_cell.length_a   1.000
_cell.length_b   1.000
_cell.length_c   1.000
_cell.angle_alpha   90.00
_cell.angle_beta   90.00
_cell.angle_gamma   90.00
#
_symmetry.space_group_name_H-M   'P 1'
#
loop_
_entity.id
_entity.type
_entity.pdbx_description
1 polymer ?
#
loop_
_entity_poly.entity_id
_entity_poly.type
_entity_poly.pdbx_seq_one_letter_code
_entity_poly.pdbx_strand_id
1 'polypeptide(L)'
;NDQVPWWSNRGVEVSAPGVDILSTYPDDTYETLSGTSMATPHVSGVVALIQAAYYNKYGHVLPVGTFDDLTTSTVRGILHVTADDLNSDGGDAYYGYGIVRADLAVQAAIG
;
A
#
# COMPACT_ATOMS: atom_id res chain seq x y z
N ASN A 1 15.79 2.45 -6.55
CA ASN A 1 16.02 0.99 -6.64
C ASN A 1 14.95 0.36 -5.78
N ASP A 2 14.36 -0.75 -6.22
CA ASP A 2 13.28 -1.38 -5.45
C ASP A 2 13.93 -2.41 -4.52
N GLN A 3 14.58 -1.92 -3.47
CA GLN A 3 15.27 -2.75 -2.49
C GLN A 3 14.65 -2.48 -1.12
N VAL A 4 14.22 -3.52 -0.42
CA VAL A 4 13.77 -3.39 0.97
C VAL A 4 14.96 -2.99 1.84
N PRO A 5 14.89 -1.87 2.59
CA PRO A 5 15.97 -1.47 3.46
C PRO A 5 16.18 -2.49 4.60
N TRP A 6 17.43 -2.64 5.02
CA TRP A 6 17.82 -3.62 6.04
C TRP A 6 17.11 -3.41 7.39
N TRP A 7 16.72 -2.17 7.70
CA TRP A 7 16.03 -1.81 8.94
C TRP A 7 14.53 -2.09 8.93
N SER A 8 13.92 -2.38 7.77
CA SER A 8 12.49 -2.74 7.73
C SER A 8 12.27 -4.05 8.46
N ASN A 9 11.25 -4.15 9.32
CA ASN A 9 10.86 -5.47 9.82
C ASN A 9 10.33 -6.33 8.67
N ARG A 10 10.40 -7.66 8.86
CA ARG A 10 10.04 -8.67 7.85
C ARG A 10 8.69 -9.30 8.16
N GLY A 11 8.09 -9.98 7.18
CA GLY A 11 6.74 -10.56 7.30
C GLY A 11 5.66 -9.48 7.27
N VAL A 12 5.83 -8.48 6.41
CA VAL A 12 4.85 -7.41 6.18
C VAL A 12 3.74 -7.90 5.25
N GLU A 13 2.57 -7.25 5.29
CA GLU A 13 1.45 -7.54 4.38
C GLU A 13 1.69 -6.94 2.99
N VAL A 14 2.10 -5.68 2.92
CA VAL A 14 2.44 -4.98 1.69
C VAL A 14 3.60 -4.02 1.94
N SER A 15 4.24 -3.56 0.86
CA SER A 15 5.32 -2.60 0.88
C SER A 15 4.94 -1.29 0.17
N ALA A 16 5.66 -0.23 0.52
CA ALA A 16 5.50 1.10 -0.08
C ALA A 16 6.78 1.94 0.10
N PRO A 17 6.92 3.08 -0.59
CA PRO A 17 8.10 3.95 -0.47
C PRO A 17 8.33 4.43 0.97
N GLY A 18 9.52 4.15 1.52
CA GLY A 18 9.89 4.51 2.90
C GLY A 18 11.33 4.98 3.06
N VAL A 19 12.06 5.22 1.97
CA VAL A 19 13.45 5.74 1.98
C VAL A 19 13.44 7.06 1.23
N ASP A 20 14.11 8.07 1.80
CA ASP A 20 14.26 9.42 1.24
C ASP A 20 12.93 10.06 0.82
N ILE A 21 11.95 10.02 1.73
CA ILE A 21 10.60 10.53 1.50
C ILE A 21 10.53 11.99 1.95
N LEU A 22 10.44 12.89 0.97
CA LEU A 22 10.16 14.31 1.17
C LEU A 22 8.70 14.50 1.59
N SER A 23 8.47 15.21 2.70
CA SER A 23 7.12 15.58 3.14
C SER A 23 7.12 16.90 3.94
N THR A 24 5.94 17.36 4.33
CA THR A 24 5.75 18.54 5.19
C THR A 24 6.34 18.31 6.57
N TYR A 25 6.90 19.37 7.16
CA TYR A 25 7.47 19.36 8.51
C TYR A 25 7.07 20.66 9.23
N PRO A 26 7.10 20.71 10.58
CA PRO A 26 6.76 21.93 11.33
C PRO A 26 7.49 23.19 10.87
N ASP A 27 6.95 24.34 11.28
CA ASP A 27 7.47 25.68 10.98
C ASP A 27 7.44 26.04 9.48
N ASP A 28 6.37 25.62 8.79
CA ASP A 28 6.13 25.85 7.35
C ASP A 28 7.29 25.34 6.47
N THR A 29 7.87 24.19 6.84
CA THR A 29 9.03 23.60 6.16
C THR A 29 8.73 22.23 5.54
N TYR A 30 9.77 21.65 4.93
CA TYR A 30 9.76 20.32 4.35
C TYR A 30 11.02 19.59 4.81
N GLU A 31 10.91 18.27 4.99
CA GLU A 31 12.03 17.42 5.39
C GLU A 31 11.97 16.08 4.66
N THR A 32 13.14 15.48 4.45
CA THR A 32 13.30 14.15 3.85
C THR A 32 13.62 13.12 4.93
N LEU A 33 12.73 12.15 5.12
CA LEU A 33 12.84 11.15 6.17
C LEU A 33 12.80 9.73 5.60
N SER A 34 13.38 8.79 6.34
CA SER A 34 13.38 7.36 6.03
C SER A 34 12.83 6.55 7.21
N GLY A 35 11.94 5.62 6.94
CA GLY A 35 11.35 4.74 7.94
C GLY A 35 10.10 4.04 7.41
N THR A 36 9.69 2.95 8.08
CA THR A 36 8.38 2.32 7.81
C THR A 36 7.23 3.29 8.11
N SER A 37 7.43 4.25 9.03
CA SER A 37 6.54 5.38 9.27
C SER A 37 6.27 6.22 8.02
N MET A 38 7.17 6.23 7.03
CA MET A 38 6.99 6.92 5.75
C MET A 38 6.33 6.02 4.70
N ALA A 39 6.49 4.70 4.79
CA ALA A 39 5.76 3.74 3.95
C ALA A 39 4.27 3.66 4.33
N THR A 40 3.95 3.65 5.62
CA THR A 40 2.56 3.56 6.12
C THR A 40 1.58 4.59 5.54
N PRO A 41 1.90 5.89 5.43
CA PRO A 41 0.97 6.87 4.86
C PRO A 41 0.72 6.67 3.36
N HIS A 42 1.66 6.09 2.60
CA HIS A 42 1.42 5.72 1.21
C HIS A 42 0.31 4.66 1.10
N VAL A 43 0.40 3.58 1.89
CA VAL A 43 -0.63 2.52 1.92
C VAL A 43 -1.97 3.09 2.40
N SER A 44 -1.96 3.92 3.44
CA SER A 44 -3.17 4.57 3.95
C SER A 44 -3.84 5.48 2.90
N GLY A 45 -3.03 6.19 2.11
CA GLY A 45 -3.50 6.99 0.97
C GLY A 45 -4.16 6.13 -0.13
N VAL A 46 -3.57 4.99 -0.48
CA VAL A 46 -4.18 4.04 -1.43
C VAL A 46 -5.53 3.55 -0.93
N VAL A 47 -5.63 3.16 0.34
CA VAL A 47 -6.92 2.73 0.94
C VAL A 47 -7.96 3.85 0.91
N ALA A 48 -7.56 5.08 1.20
CA ALA A 48 -8.46 6.23 1.12
C ALA A 48 -9.00 6.43 -0.31
N LEU A 49 -8.15 6.29 -1.34
CA LEU A 49 -8.56 6.37 -2.74
C LEU A 49 -9.51 5.24 -3.15
N ILE A 50 -9.22 3.99 -2.75
CA ILE A 50 -10.11 2.83 -2.96
C ILE A 50 -11.50 3.13 -2.40
N GLN A 51 -11.56 3.53 -1.12
CA GLN A 51 -12.83 3.76 -0.44
C GLN A 51 -13.60 4.96 -0.99
N ALA A 52 -12.90 6.06 -1.32
CA ALA A 52 -13.52 7.24 -1.91
C ALA A 52 -14.12 6.94 -3.29
N ALA A 53 -13.38 6.23 -4.15
CA ALA A 53 -13.84 5.86 -5.48
C ALA A 53 -15.01 4.86 -5.41
N TYR A 54 -14.90 3.85 -4.56
CA TYR A 54 -15.93 2.83 -4.37
C TYR A 54 -17.22 3.45 -3.81
N TYR A 55 -17.12 4.32 -2.79
CA TYR A 55 -18.26 5.04 -2.24
C TYR A 55 -18.92 5.95 -3.28
N ASN A 56 -18.13 6.67 -4.08
CA ASN A 56 -18.66 7.53 -5.12
C ASN A 56 -19.49 6.75 -6.16
N LYS A 57 -19.08 5.53 -6.51
CA LYS A 57 -19.78 4.69 -7.49
C LYS A 57 -20.98 3.92 -6.90
N TYR A 58 -20.85 3.38 -5.69
CA TYR A 58 -21.80 2.40 -5.14
C TYR A 58 -22.53 2.83 -3.86
N GLY A 59 -22.21 4.00 -3.29
CA GLY A 59 -22.90 4.58 -2.12
C GLY A 59 -22.62 3.90 -0.78
N HIS A 60 -21.64 3.00 -0.72
CA HIS A 60 -21.18 2.33 0.50
C HIS A 60 -19.67 2.08 0.43
N VAL A 61 -19.05 1.65 1.52
CA VAL A 61 -17.61 1.33 1.60
C VAL A 61 -17.36 -0.16 1.43
N LEU A 62 -16.18 -0.53 0.91
CA LEU A 62 -15.76 -1.93 0.88
C LEU A 62 -15.48 -2.44 2.30
N PRO A 63 -15.78 -3.71 2.61
CA PRO A 63 -15.30 -4.36 3.82
C PRO A 63 -13.77 -4.36 3.90
N VAL A 64 -13.23 -4.32 5.12
CA VAL A 64 -11.78 -4.30 5.35
C VAL A 64 -11.10 -5.55 4.78
N GLY A 65 -11.66 -6.73 5.07
CA GLY A 65 -11.11 -8.01 4.64
C GLY A 65 -10.08 -8.62 5.61
N THR A 66 -9.48 -9.73 5.18
CA THR A 66 -8.50 -10.52 5.93
C THR A 66 -7.13 -10.53 5.26
N PHE A 67 -6.12 -11.07 5.95
CA PHE A 67 -4.75 -11.17 5.44
C PHE A 67 -4.67 -12.13 4.24
N ASP A 68 -5.53 -13.14 4.21
CA ASP A 68 -5.54 -14.19 3.18
C ASP A 68 -6.51 -13.87 2.02
N ASP A 69 -7.12 -12.68 2.02
CA ASP A 69 -8.05 -12.29 0.95
C ASP A 69 -7.29 -12.10 -0.36
N LEU A 70 -7.70 -12.82 -1.41
CA LEU A 70 -7.15 -12.71 -2.77
C LEU A 70 -8.25 -12.35 -3.78
N THR A 71 -9.16 -11.46 -3.37
CA THR A 71 -10.33 -11.05 -4.19
C THR A 71 -10.44 -9.53 -4.23
N THR A 72 -11.19 -9.01 -5.19
CA THR A 72 -11.49 -7.58 -5.29
C THR A 72 -12.70 -7.14 -4.45
N SER A 73 -13.22 -8.02 -3.59
CA SER A 73 -14.43 -7.75 -2.78
C SER A 73 -14.14 -7.12 -1.41
N THR A 74 -12.87 -6.96 -1.05
CA THR A 74 -12.41 -6.35 0.21
C THR A 74 -11.22 -5.42 -0.04
N VAL A 75 -10.99 -4.45 0.84
CA VAL A 75 -9.86 -3.50 0.73
C VAL A 75 -8.53 -4.23 0.69
N ARG A 76 -8.30 -5.12 1.66
CA ARG A 76 -7.04 -5.87 1.77
C ARG A 76 -6.84 -6.78 0.57
N GLY A 77 -7.87 -7.48 0.13
CA GLY A 77 -7.81 -8.30 -1.08
C GLY A 77 -7.44 -7.50 -2.33
N ILE A 78 -8.00 -6.30 -2.50
CA ILE A 78 -7.60 -5.39 -3.59
C ILE A 78 -6.13 -5.01 -3.49
N LEU A 79 -5.64 -4.64 -2.30
CA LEU A 79 -4.23 -4.32 -2.10
C LEU A 79 -3.32 -5.50 -2.47
N HIS A 80 -3.72 -6.73 -2.12
CA HIS A 80 -2.92 -7.93 -2.40
C HIS A 80 -2.85 -8.24 -3.89
N VAL A 81 -3.99 -8.28 -4.59
CA VAL A 81 -4.05 -8.71 -6.00
C VAL A 81 -3.56 -7.66 -6.99
N THR A 82 -3.37 -6.41 -6.56
CA THR A 82 -2.92 -5.30 -7.42
C THR A 82 -1.52 -4.79 -7.08
N ALA A 83 -0.91 -5.29 -6.00
CA ALA A 83 0.46 -4.95 -5.66
C ALA A 83 1.44 -5.43 -6.74
N ASP A 84 2.52 -4.67 -6.93
CA ASP A 84 3.63 -5.06 -7.79
C ASP A 84 4.47 -6.12 -7.06
N ASP A 85 4.32 -7.38 -7.48
CA ASP A 85 4.99 -8.52 -6.87
C ASP A 85 6.45 -8.58 -7.33
N LEU A 86 7.33 -8.11 -6.44
CA LEU A 86 8.78 -8.14 -6.64
C LEU A 86 9.44 -9.40 -6.07
N ASN A 87 8.67 -10.39 -5.63
CA ASN A 87 9.19 -11.62 -5.08
C ASN A 87 9.55 -12.60 -6.21
N SER A 88 10.80 -12.56 -6.70
CA SER A 88 11.33 -13.66 -7.51
C SER A 88 11.68 -14.85 -6.60
N ASP A 89 10.84 -15.88 -6.57
CA ASP A 89 11.14 -17.25 -6.11
C ASP A 89 11.69 -17.42 -4.67
N GLY A 90 10.98 -16.88 -3.67
CA GLY A 90 11.22 -17.18 -2.24
C GLY A 90 11.35 -15.99 -1.28
N GLY A 91 10.95 -14.78 -1.72
CA GLY A 91 11.14 -13.50 -1.03
C GLY A 91 9.92 -12.92 -0.30
N ASP A 92 8.89 -13.72 -0.03
CA ASP A 92 7.64 -13.28 0.63
C ASP A 92 7.84 -12.48 1.93
N ALA A 93 8.91 -12.78 2.68
CA ALA A 93 9.25 -12.10 3.92
C ALA A 93 9.67 -10.63 3.74
N TYR A 94 10.03 -10.20 2.53
CA TYR A 94 10.54 -8.84 2.28
C TYR A 94 9.45 -7.89 1.83
N TYR A 95 8.74 -8.20 0.75
CA TYR A 95 7.75 -7.28 0.16
C TYR A 95 6.31 -7.52 0.62
N GLY A 96 6.03 -8.64 1.29
CA GLY A 96 4.66 -9.13 1.47
C GLY A 96 4.06 -9.48 0.12
N TYR A 97 2.81 -9.07 -0.12
CA TYR A 97 2.16 -9.19 -1.43
C TYR A 97 2.76 -8.29 -2.52
N GLY A 98 3.61 -7.31 -2.16
CA GLY A 98 4.27 -6.44 -3.14
C GLY A 98 4.14 -4.94 -2.81
N ILE A 99 4.56 -4.10 -3.75
CA ILE A 99 4.45 -2.63 -3.63
C ILE A 99 3.05 -2.17 -4.04
N VAL A 100 2.37 -1.41 -3.16
CA VAL A 100 1.01 -0.92 -3.44
C VAL A 100 0.90 -0.03 -4.69
N ARG A 101 -0.16 -0.22 -5.48
CA ARG A 101 -0.43 0.50 -6.73
C ARG A 101 -1.80 1.16 -6.72
N ALA A 102 -1.86 2.47 -6.49
CA ALA A 102 -3.11 3.22 -6.39
C ALA A 102 -3.97 3.13 -7.66
N ASP A 103 -3.33 3.19 -8.83
CA ASP A 103 -3.97 3.12 -10.13
C ASP A 103 -4.70 1.80 -10.35
N LEU A 104 -4.02 0.67 -10.14
CA LEU A 104 -4.60 -0.65 -10.29
C LEU A 104 -5.61 -0.97 -9.18
N ALA A 105 -5.34 -0.55 -7.94
CA ALA A 105 -6.23 -0.78 -6.81
C ALA A 105 -7.57 -0.07 -6.98
N VAL A 106 -7.57 1.19 -7.41
CA VAL A 106 -8.81 1.91 -7.70
C VAL A 106 -9.55 1.27 -8.87
N GLN A 107 -8.86 0.93 -9.97
CA GLN A 107 -9.47 0.24 -11.10
C GLN A 107 -10.14 -1.08 -10.68
N ALA A 108 -9.50 -1.88 -9.83
CA ALA A 108 -10.06 -3.12 -9.31
C ALA A 108 -11.26 -2.90 -8.38
N ALA A 109 -11.30 -1.79 -7.64
CA ALA A 109 -12.42 -1.45 -6.76
C ALA A 109 -13.67 -1.06 -7.56
N ILE A 110 -13.51 -0.32 -8.65
CA ILE A 110 -14.63 0.24 -9.42
C ILE A 110 -14.84 -0.40 -10.79
N GLY A 111 -14.08 -1.44 -11.16
CA GLY A 111 -14.30 -2.24 -12.37
C GLY A 111 -15.54 -3.09 -12.24
#